data_AF-A0A7K8URW9-F1
#
_entry.id   AF-A0A7K8URW9-F1
#
_cell.length_a   1.000
_cell.length_b   1.000
_cell.length_c   1.000
_cell.angle_alpha   90.00
_cell.angle_beta   90.00
_cell.angle_gamma   90.00
#
_symmetry.space_group_name_H-M   'P 1'
#
loop_
_entity.id
_entity.type
_entity.pdbx_description
1 polymer ?
#
loop_
_entity_poly.entity_id
_entity_poly.type
_entity_poly.pdbx_seq_one_letter_code
_entity_poly.pdbx_strand_id
1 'polypeptide(L)'
;ARCLPLPAPLRRAVSAALRRAAAAAVPAPALAILAAGGRLVTAARQRALAEGGRLCASDLHLLLNLLGSGVGAGEVWTPVCLPRFNPDGYFYAYAAALGEEEDGGGGGGGGVTLILLSTEREGFYAAAGCRRRLEETLRAQGCLGELGAALRGGAGYGPARPGA
;
A
#
# COMPACT_ATOMS: atom_id res chain seq x y z
N ALA A 1 9.12 -8.50 6.31
CA ALA A 1 8.92 -7.46 5.29
C ALA A 1 10.08 -6.47 5.33
N ARG A 2 10.62 -6.05 4.18
CA ARG A 2 11.62 -4.97 4.10
C ARG A 2 10.92 -3.64 3.83
N CYS A 3 11.33 -2.57 4.49
CA CYS A 3 10.80 -1.23 4.24
C CYS A 3 11.60 -0.53 3.13
N LEU A 4 10.93 0.34 2.35
CA LEU A 4 11.61 1.25 1.44
C LEU A 4 12.14 2.45 2.25
N PRO A 5 13.47 2.72 2.24
CA PRO A 5 14.01 3.91 2.90
C PRO A 5 13.54 5.16 2.16
N LEU A 6 12.82 6.03 2.87
CA LEU A 6 12.27 7.28 2.33
C LEU A 6 12.60 8.47 3.24
N PRO A 7 12.80 9.68 2.68
CA PRO A 7 12.88 10.92 3.45
C PRO A 7 11.67 11.09 4.37
N ALA A 8 11.90 11.64 5.56
CA ALA A 8 10.82 11.87 6.53
C ALA A 8 9.65 12.71 5.98
N PRO A 9 9.87 13.77 5.17
CA PRO A 9 8.78 14.55 4.57
C PRO A 9 7.90 13.70 3.65
N LEU A 10 8.51 12.98 2.70
CA LEU A 10 7.80 12.10 1.77
C LEU A 10 7.01 11.01 2.51
N ARG A 11 7.65 10.33 3.47
CA ARG A 11 6.99 9.28 4.27
C ARG A 11 5.76 9.84 5.01
N ARG A 12 5.84 11.04 5.57
CA ARG A 12 4.72 11.69 6.27
C ARG A 12 3.60 12.07 5.30
N ALA A 13 3.94 12.66 4.16
CA ALA A 13 2.97 13.03 3.12
C ALA A 13 2.18 11.82 2.63
N VAL A 14 2.88 10.77 2.21
CA VAL A 14 2.29 9.51 1.71
C VAL A 14 1.45 8.83 2.80
N SER A 15 1.94 8.78 4.04
CA SER A 15 1.18 8.18 5.15
C SER A 15 -0.09 8.97 5.48
N ALA A 16 -0.05 10.29 5.37
CA ALA A 16 -1.22 11.14 5.61
C ALA A 16 -2.24 11.00 4.46
N ALA A 17 -1.78 10.94 3.21
CA ALA A 17 -2.62 10.68 2.05
C ALA A 17 -3.32 9.31 2.16
N LEU A 18 -2.58 8.24 2.47
CA LEU A 18 -3.14 6.89 2.65
C LEU A 18 -4.22 6.87 3.73
N ARG A 19 -3.95 7.48 4.90
CA ARG A 19 -4.92 7.53 6.01
C ARG A 19 -6.19 8.29 5.62
N ARG A 20 -6.07 9.43 4.95
CA ARG A 20 -7.24 10.22 4.51
C ARG A 20 -8.07 9.46 3.47
N ALA A 21 -7.42 8.86 2.47
CA ALA A 21 -8.11 8.11 1.43
C ALA A 21 -8.86 6.90 2.01
N ALA A 22 -8.21 6.16 2.91
CA ALA A 22 -8.81 5.02 3.60
C ALA A 22 -9.98 5.45 4.51
N ALA A 23 -9.83 6.55 5.26
CA ALA A 23 -10.89 7.05 6.14
C ALA A 23 -12.11 7.60 5.36
N ALA A 24 -11.91 8.09 4.14
CA ALA A 24 -12.99 8.57 3.28
C ALA A 24 -13.68 7.44 2.49
N ALA A 25 -13.15 6.22 2.49
CA ALA A 25 -13.80 5.08 1.87
C ALA A 25 -14.97 4.59 2.75
N VAL A 26 -16.09 4.24 2.11
CA VAL A 26 -17.27 3.70 2.77
C VAL A 26 -17.68 2.43 2.01
N PRO A 27 -17.57 1.23 2.63
CA PRO A 27 -16.97 0.96 3.94
C PRO A 27 -15.46 1.29 3.99
N ALA A 28 -14.97 1.63 5.18
CA ALA A 28 -13.55 1.88 5.38
C ALA A 28 -12.78 0.55 5.49
N PRO A 29 -11.58 0.43 4.89
CA PRO A 29 -10.79 -0.78 4.98
C PRO A 29 -10.22 -0.96 6.40
N ALA A 30 -10.22 -2.20 6.89
CA ALA A 30 -9.59 -2.55 8.17
C ALA A 30 -8.08 -2.28 8.17
N LEU A 31 -7.43 -2.47 7.01
CA LEU A 31 -6.02 -2.21 6.79
C LEU A 31 -5.78 -1.67 5.37
N ALA A 32 -4.94 -0.66 5.25
CA ALA A 32 -4.43 -0.15 4.01
C ALA A 32 -2.90 -0.20 4.04
N ILE A 33 -2.27 -0.73 3.00
CA ILE A 33 -0.83 -0.86 2.85
C ILE A 33 -0.44 -0.25 1.51
N LEU A 34 0.57 0.61 1.53
CA LEU A 34 1.25 1.04 0.33
C LEU A 34 2.60 0.34 0.26
N ALA A 35 2.88 -0.27 -0.88
CA ALA A 35 4.11 -0.96 -1.19
C ALA A 35 4.73 -0.41 -2.47
N ALA A 36 6.03 -0.62 -2.64
CA ALA A 36 6.74 -0.26 -3.86
C ALA A 36 7.81 -1.32 -4.11
N GLY A 37 7.72 -2.01 -5.26
CA GLY A 37 8.65 -3.10 -5.62
C GLY A 37 8.76 -4.16 -4.51
N GLY A 38 7.61 -4.63 -3.99
CA GLY A 38 7.53 -5.61 -2.90
C GLY A 38 8.01 -5.12 -1.52
N ARG A 39 8.40 -3.85 -1.37
CA ARG A 39 8.84 -3.25 -0.10
C ARG A 39 7.74 -2.40 0.51
N LEU A 40 7.60 -2.45 1.84
CA LEU A 40 6.63 -1.64 2.57
C LEU A 40 7.02 -0.16 2.53
N VAL A 41 6.09 0.71 2.10
CA VAL A 41 6.23 2.17 2.18
C VAL A 41 5.58 2.67 3.47
N THR A 42 4.29 2.37 3.65
CA THR A 42 3.54 2.74 4.85
C THR A 42 2.27 1.89 4.97
N ALA A 43 1.69 1.84 6.17
CA ALA A 43 0.42 1.17 6.42
C ALA A 43 -0.45 2.01 7.36
N ALA A 44 -1.76 1.92 7.17
CA ALA A 44 -2.79 2.56 7.97
C ALA A 44 -3.82 1.52 8.39
N ARG A 45 -4.10 1.42 9.69
CA ARG A 45 -5.05 0.46 10.24
C ARG A 45 -6.22 1.19 10.89
N GLN A 46 -7.43 0.73 10.62
CA GLN A 46 -8.61 1.16 11.38
C GLN A 46 -8.72 0.30 12.64
N ARG A 47 -8.52 0.95 13.80
CA ARG A 47 -8.46 0.25 15.09
C ARG A 47 -9.81 -0.37 15.48
N ALA A 48 -10.91 0.30 15.13
CA ALA A 48 -12.28 -0.12 15.43
C ALA A 48 -12.72 -1.39 14.68
N LEU A 49 -12.26 -1.60 13.44
CA LEU A 49 -12.60 -2.80 12.66
C LEU A 49 -11.70 -4.00 12.97
N ALA A 50 -10.66 -3.79 13.76
CA ALA A 50 -9.65 -4.81 14.04
C ALA A 50 -9.50 -4.98 15.55
N GLU A 51 -10.63 -5.07 16.26
CA GLU A 51 -10.64 -5.29 17.71
C GLU A 51 -9.94 -6.62 18.03
N GLY A 52 -8.93 -6.59 18.91
CA GLY A 52 -8.20 -7.78 19.38
C GLY A 52 -7.13 -8.37 18.45
N GLY A 53 -7.26 -8.22 17.13
CA GLY A 53 -6.33 -8.82 16.17
C GLY A 53 -4.92 -8.23 16.18
N ARG A 54 -3.87 -9.05 16.08
CA ARG A 54 -2.49 -8.57 15.96
C ARG A 54 -1.98 -8.76 14.53
N LEU A 55 -1.90 -7.65 13.78
CA LEU A 55 -1.16 -7.64 12.52
C LEU A 55 0.33 -7.82 12.84
N CYS A 56 0.90 -8.95 12.43
CA CYS A 56 2.30 -9.26 12.67
C CYS A 56 3.16 -9.10 11.40
N ALA A 57 4.48 -9.19 11.57
CA ALA A 57 5.42 -9.09 10.45
C ALA A 57 5.24 -10.19 9.40
N SER A 58 4.81 -11.39 9.79
CA SER A 58 4.53 -12.49 8.85
C SER A 58 3.32 -12.19 7.97
N ASP A 59 2.26 -11.58 8.53
CA ASP A 59 1.05 -11.24 7.79
C ASP A 59 1.38 -10.21 6.70
N LEU A 60 2.16 -9.17 7.06
CA LEU A 60 2.67 -8.19 6.10
C LEU A 60 3.54 -8.84 5.02
N HIS A 61 4.39 -9.79 5.39
CA HIS A 61 5.22 -10.49 4.42
C HIS A 61 4.38 -11.31 3.42
N LEU A 62 3.36 -12.01 3.92
CA LEU A 62 2.42 -12.76 3.09
C LEU A 62 1.69 -11.82 2.12
N LEU A 63 1.11 -10.73 2.62
CA LEU A 63 0.39 -9.76 1.78
C LEU A 63 1.28 -9.16 0.70
N LEU A 64 2.52 -8.79 1.04
CA LEU A 64 3.47 -8.21 0.09
C LEU A 64 3.93 -9.23 -0.96
N ASN A 65 4.12 -10.50 -0.60
CA ASN A 65 4.50 -11.52 -1.57
C ASN A 65 3.33 -11.94 -2.46
N LEU A 66 2.12 -12.05 -1.90
CA LEU A 66 0.93 -12.46 -2.62
C LEU A 66 0.44 -11.38 -3.59
N LEU A 67 0.44 -10.12 -3.13
CA LEU A 67 -0.23 -9.01 -3.82
C LEU A 67 0.70 -7.85 -4.18
N GLY A 68 1.95 -7.83 -3.69
CA GLY A 68 2.87 -6.71 -3.91
C GLY A 68 3.68 -6.77 -5.21
N SER A 69 3.66 -7.89 -5.94
CA SER A 69 4.41 -8.06 -7.19
C SER A 69 3.62 -8.73 -8.32
N GLY A 70 2.39 -9.21 -8.06
CA GLY A 70 1.62 -10.05 -8.97
C GLY A 70 0.40 -9.41 -9.61
N VAL A 71 0.15 -8.11 -9.37
CA VAL A 71 -1.12 -7.47 -9.74
C VAL A 71 -1.18 -7.02 -11.20
N GLY A 72 -0.02 -6.93 -11.88
CA GLY A 72 0.06 -6.41 -13.25
C GLY A 72 -0.63 -5.04 -13.40
N ALA A 73 -1.05 -4.71 -14.63
CA ALA A 73 -1.82 -3.50 -14.94
C ALA A 73 -3.31 -3.56 -14.50
N GLY A 74 -3.66 -4.55 -13.69
CA GLY A 74 -5.03 -4.81 -13.27
C GLY A 74 -5.33 -4.44 -11.83
N GLU A 75 -6.53 -4.81 -11.41
CA GLU A 75 -6.93 -4.84 -10.01
C GLU A 75 -7.24 -6.28 -9.63
N VAL A 76 -6.91 -6.66 -8.40
CA VAL A 76 -7.21 -7.99 -7.85
C VAL A 76 -8.16 -7.81 -6.67
N TRP A 77 -9.15 -8.70 -6.58
CA TRP A 77 -10.05 -8.82 -5.44
C TRP A 77 -10.14 -10.29 -5.04
N THR A 78 -9.52 -10.65 -3.93
CA THR A 78 -9.40 -12.05 -3.50
C THR A 78 -9.65 -12.20 -2.01
N PRO A 79 -10.31 -13.29 -1.56
CA PRO A 79 -10.35 -13.61 -0.15
C PRO A 79 -8.94 -13.96 0.38
N VAL A 80 -8.65 -13.57 1.61
CA VAL A 80 -7.40 -13.85 2.33
C VAL A 80 -7.70 -14.14 3.79
N CYS A 81 -7.16 -15.25 4.30
CA CYS A 81 -7.27 -15.61 5.71
C CYS A 81 -6.03 -15.12 6.46
N LEU A 82 -6.24 -14.33 7.52
CA LEU A 82 -5.19 -13.87 8.43
C LEU A 82 -5.57 -14.27 9.85
N PRO A 83 -5.37 -15.54 10.27
CA PRO A 83 -5.97 -16.09 11.48
C PRO A 83 -5.52 -15.40 12.78
N ARG A 84 -4.35 -14.75 12.80
CA ARG A 84 -3.90 -13.94 13.94
C ARG A 84 -4.51 -12.54 13.98
N PHE A 85 -5.03 -12.10 12.84
CA PHE A 85 -5.60 -10.77 12.66
C PHE A 85 -7.13 -10.79 12.74
N ASN A 86 -7.76 -11.83 12.19
CA ASN A 86 -9.17 -12.15 12.35
C ASN A 86 -9.29 -13.68 12.48
N PRO A 87 -9.37 -14.24 13.70
CA PRO A 87 -9.49 -15.68 13.91
C PRO A 87 -10.85 -16.23 13.46
N ASP A 88 -11.88 -15.36 13.43
CA ASP A 88 -13.28 -15.75 13.22
C ASP A 88 -13.73 -15.58 11.77
N GLY A 89 -12.83 -15.19 10.86
CA GLY A 89 -13.19 -14.94 9.47
C GLY A 89 -12.02 -14.69 8.52
N TYR A 90 -12.37 -14.23 7.32
CA TYR A 90 -11.42 -13.86 6.27
C TYR A 90 -11.67 -12.41 5.83
N PHE A 91 -10.65 -11.82 5.20
CA PHE A 91 -10.74 -10.51 4.57
C PHE A 91 -10.89 -10.68 3.08
N TYR A 92 -11.42 -9.65 2.42
CA TYR A 92 -11.27 -9.43 1.01
C TYR A 92 -10.13 -8.45 0.78
N ALA A 93 -9.08 -8.93 0.13
CA ALA A 93 -7.92 -8.15 -0.22
C ALA A 93 -8.10 -7.56 -1.62
N TYR A 94 -8.14 -6.24 -1.69
CA TYR A 94 -8.00 -5.48 -2.92
C TYR A 94 -6.52 -5.16 -3.13
N ALA A 95 -6.02 -5.35 -4.34
CA ALA A 95 -4.69 -4.91 -4.71
C ALA A 95 -4.68 -4.28 -6.10
N ALA A 96 -3.94 -3.20 -6.26
CA ALA A 96 -3.86 -2.47 -7.52
C ALA A 96 -2.54 -1.70 -7.63
N ALA A 97 -1.99 -1.64 -8.84
CA ALA A 97 -0.89 -0.76 -9.15
C ALA A 97 -1.34 0.71 -9.21
N LEU A 98 -0.43 1.63 -8.88
CA LEU A 98 -0.60 3.08 -8.98
C LEU A 98 0.41 3.62 -9.99
N GLY A 99 -0.03 4.51 -10.89
CA GLY A 99 0.85 5.23 -11.81
C GLY A 99 1.12 4.55 -13.16
N GLU A 100 0.40 3.47 -13.51
CA GLU A 100 0.65 2.69 -14.73
C GLU A 100 -0.12 3.17 -15.98
N GLU A 101 -0.92 4.24 -15.89
CA GLU A 101 -1.81 4.66 -16.99
C GLU A 101 -1.15 5.49 -18.11
N GLU A 102 0.07 6.01 -17.95
CA GLU A 102 0.59 7.04 -18.90
C GLU A 102 1.78 6.64 -19.78
N ASP A 103 2.55 5.60 -19.44
CA ASP A 103 3.68 5.17 -20.27
C ASP A 103 3.50 3.71 -20.69
N GLY A 104 3.22 3.47 -21.97
CA GLY A 104 3.13 2.16 -22.62
C GLY A 104 4.42 1.31 -22.59
N GLY A 105 5.29 1.51 -21.59
CA GLY A 105 6.42 0.67 -21.27
C GLY A 105 6.00 -0.48 -20.35
N GLY A 106 5.51 -1.56 -20.96
CA GLY A 106 5.25 -2.81 -20.26
C GLY A 106 6.50 -3.35 -19.54
N GLY A 107 6.29 -3.92 -18.36
CA GLY A 107 7.17 -4.97 -17.84
C GLY A 107 8.44 -4.53 -17.10
N GLY A 108 8.38 -3.49 -16.28
CA GLY A 108 9.42 -3.20 -15.29
C GLY A 108 8.97 -3.55 -13.89
N GLY A 109 9.22 -4.78 -13.43
CA GLY A 109 8.84 -5.27 -12.10
C GLY A 109 9.33 -4.36 -10.97
N GLY A 110 8.49 -3.43 -10.52
CA GLY A 110 8.88 -2.43 -9.53
C GLY A 110 7.90 -1.30 -9.30
N GLY A 111 6.59 -1.48 -9.57
CA GLY A 111 5.58 -0.44 -9.40
C GLY A 111 5.22 -0.13 -7.94
N VAL A 112 4.47 0.95 -7.75
CA VAL A 112 3.80 1.28 -6.48
C VAL A 112 2.48 0.51 -6.43
N THR A 113 2.21 -0.20 -5.34
CA THR A 113 1.02 -1.04 -5.18
C THR A 113 0.26 -0.65 -3.92
N LEU A 114 -1.05 -0.47 -4.06
CA LEU A 114 -1.98 -0.31 -2.95
C LEU A 114 -2.61 -1.67 -2.62
N ILE A 115 -2.62 -2.04 -1.34
CA ILE A 115 -3.32 -3.22 -0.83
C ILE A 115 -4.31 -2.76 0.25
N LEU A 116 -5.58 -3.13 0.13
CA LEU A 116 -6.64 -2.82 1.10
C LEU A 116 -7.28 -4.11 1.59
N LEU A 117 -7.52 -4.23 2.90
CA LEU A 117 -8.28 -5.34 3.49
C LEU A 117 -9.65 -4.85 3.93
N SER A 118 -10.69 -5.49 3.41
CA SER A 118 -12.09 -5.26 3.75
C SER A 118 -12.68 -6.51 4.42
N THR A 119 -13.62 -6.34 5.34
CA THR A 119 -14.49 -7.43 5.81
C THR A 119 -15.75 -7.59 4.96
N GLU A 120 -16.07 -6.58 4.15
CA GLU A 120 -17.23 -6.52 3.27
C GLU A 120 -16.92 -7.19 1.92
N ARG A 121 -17.70 -8.21 1.55
CA ARG A 121 -17.56 -8.96 0.29
C ARG A 121 -17.82 -8.10 -0.94
N GLU A 122 -18.80 -7.21 -0.85
CA GLU A 122 -19.19 -6.28 -1.90
C GLU A 122 -18.38 -4.96 -1.86
N GLY A 123 -17.32 -4.89 -1.04
CA GLY A 123 -16.48 -3.70 -0.84
C GLY A 123 -15.57 -3.30 -2.00
N PHE A 124 -15.58 -4.03 -3.13
CA PHE A 124 -14.70 -3.80 -4.27
C PHE A 124 -14.74 -2.35 -4.78
N TYR A 125 -15.93 -1.80 -5.02
CA TYR A 125 -16.08 -0.45 -5.58
C TYR A 125 -15.61 0.65 -4.60
N ALA A 126 -15.78 0.42 -3.29
CA ALA A 126 -15.26 1.32 -2.27
C ALA A 126 -13.72 1.31 -2.26
N ALA A 127 -13.12 0.12 -2.40
CA ALA A 127 -11.67 -0.06 -2.52
C ALA A 127 -11.11 0.59 -3.80
N ALA A 128 -11.75 0.38 -4.95
CA ALA A 128 -11.37 1.02 -6.22
C ALA A 128 -11.53 2.56 -6.16
N GLY A 129 -12.57 3.06 -5.51
CA GLY A 129 -12.73 4.49 -5.22
C GLY A 129 -11.62 5.04 -4.30
N CYS A 130 -11.22 4.26 -3.29
CA CYS A 130 -10.08 4.60 -2.43
C CYS A 130 -8.77 4.67 -3.21
N ARG A 131 -8.53 3.73 -4.15
CA ARG A 131 -7.38 3.75 -5.05
C ARG A 131 -7.32 5.06 -5.82
N ARG A 132 -8.38 5.40 -6.56
CA ARG A 132 -8.42 6.60 -7.41
C ARG A 132 -8.09 7.87 -6.63
N ARG A 133 -8.76 8.08 -5.48
CA ARG A 133 -8.51 9.24 -4.62
C ARG A 133 -7.06 9.32 -4.12
N LEU A 134 -6.51 8.17 -3.70
CA LEU A 134 -5.13 8.12 -3.25
C LEU A 134 -4.17 8.45 -4.39
N GLU A 135 -4.39 7.86 -5.56
CA GLU A 135 -3.54 8.03 -6.73
C GLU A 135 -3.54 9.48 -7.22
N GLU A 136 -4.71 10.10 -7.36
CA GLU A 136 -4.87 11.53 -7.67
C GLU A 136 -4.10 12.41 -6.67
N THR A 137 -4.23 12.12 -5.37
CA THR A 137 -3.54 12.87 -4.32
C THR A 137 -2.02 12.70 -4.43
N LEU A 138 -1.53 11.49 -4.65
CA LEU A 138 -0.10 11.22 -4.77
C LEU A 138 0.50 11.78 -6.06
N ARG A 139 -0.25 11.79 -7.17
CA ARG A 139 0.13 12.47 -8.42
C ARG A 139 0.23 13.97 -8.21
N ALA A 140 -0.81 14.59 -7.64
CA ALA A 140 -0.84 16.03 -7.40
C ALA A 140 0.30 16.51 -6.49
N GLN A 141 0.75 15.65 -5.57
CA GLN A 141 1.87 15.92 -4.66
C GLN A 141 3.25 15.53 -5.22
N GLY A 142 3.34 15.00 -6.45
CA GLY A 142 4.59 14.50 -7.03
C GLY A 142 5.16 13.25 -6.33
N CYS A 143 4.43 12.67 -5.37
CA CYS A 143 4.91 11.58 -4.53
C CYS A 143 5.13 10.29 -5.33
N LEU A 144 4.34 10.00 -6.37
CA LEU A 144 4.54 8.80 -7.20
C LEU A 144 5.90 8.83 -7.92
N GLY A 145 6.30 10.00 -8.42
CA GLY A 145 7.60 10.18 -9.06
C GLY A 145 8.75 9.98 -8.07
N GLU A 146 8.64 10.54 -6.87
CA GLU A 146 9.65 10.35 -5.81
C GLU A 146 9.74 8.88 -5.34
N LEU A 147 8.60 8.17 -5.25
CA LEU A 147 8.59 6.73 -4.94
C LEU A 147 9.27 5.92 -6.05
N GLY A 148 9.00 6.24 -7.31
CA GLY A 148 9.67 5.63 -8.47
C GLY A 148 11.17 5.93 -8.51
N ALA A 149 11.60 7.11 -8.08
CA ALA A 149 13.01 7.46 -7.93
C ALA A 149 13.67 6.64 -6.80
N ALA A 150 13.01 6.51 -5.64
CA ALA A 150 13.50 5.70 -4.52
C ALA A 150 13.60 4.19 -4.85
N LEU A 151 12.77 3.71 -5.77
CA LEU A 151 12.81 2.35 -6.29
C LEU A 151 14.07 2.08 -7.14
N ARG A 152 14.37 3.01 -8.07
CA ARG A 152 15.54 2.95 -8.96
C ARG A 152 16.86 3.24 -8.24
N GLY A 153 16.86 4.19 -7.31
CA GLY A 153 18.02 4.64 -6.55
C GLY A 153 18.38 3.74 -5.36
N GLY A 154 18.29 2.41 -5.52
CA GLY A 154 18.53 1.44 -4.45
C GLY A 154 19.79 1.76 -3.62
N ALA A 155 19.59 2.06 -2.33
CA ALA A 155 20.60 2.26 -1.29
C ALA A 155 21.46 3.54 -1.41
N GLY A 156 20.97 4.65 -0.85
CA GLY A 156 21.76 5.87 -0.72
C GLY A 156 21.18 6.93 0.21
N TYR A 157 20.65 6.55 1.38
CA TYR A 157 20.46 7.52 2.46
C TYR A 157 21.05 6.98 3.75
N GLY A 158 22.39 7.01 3.81
CA GLY A 158 23.06 7.14 5.10
C GLY A 158 22.73 8.53 5.66
N PRO A 159 22.55 8.69 6.98
CA PRO A 159 22.45 10.03 7.55
C PRO A 159 23.67 10.83 7.08
N ALA A 160 23.46 12.04 6.56
CA ALA A 160 24.56 12.95 6.26
C ALA A 160 25.47 13.01 7.49
N ARG A 161 26.71 12.55 7.34
CA ARG A 161 27.72 12.71 8.40
C ARG A 161 27.92 14.21 8.58
N PRO A 162 27.66 14.78 9.77
CA PRO A 162 28.05 16.15 10.02
C PRO A 162 29.57 16.18 10.19
N GLY A 163 30.25 16.97 9.35
CA GLY A 163 31.65 17.35 9.52
C GLY A 163 32.67 16.43 8.86
N ALA A 164 33.22 16.88 7.73
CA ALA A 164 34.63 16.74 7.40
C ALA A 164 35.18 18.17 7.23
#